data_AF-V7F6G1-F1
#
_entry.id   AF-V7F6G1-F1
#
_cell.length_a   1.000
_cell.length_b   1.000
_cell.length_c   1.000
_cell.angle_alpha   90.00
_cell.angle_beta   90.00
_cell.angle_gamma   90.00
#
_symmetry.space_group_name_H-M   'P 1'
#
loop_
_entity.id
_entity.type
_entity.pdbx_description
1 polymer ?
#
loop_
_entity_poly.entity_id
_entity_poly.type
_entity_poly.pdbx_seq_one_letter_code
_entity_poly.pdbx_strand_id
1 'polypeptide(L)'
;MRRPIDILRRLRRAAGPLLLKNPRYQAFRGLSVVTLAAILAPALAGSSEPVGLATSRTDLTPKDQARVLAVTRPTQDFSKPESFETMQGGAGTSRKQVDRDAFSQPSENITFEEQGNFKLGNALFRKNWVSSPSSTQASDGLGPLFNERACQNCHLKDGRGRPPAADSRTTSMFLRLARDASTAEEKTEIAAHKVLNFPDPVYGAQLQELAVPGLKGEGRMYVDYREEKVTLGDGSIVSLRKPSYSVDGLGYGPLDPRTTLSPRLTPPMIGLGLIEQIAPADLLAHADPGDRDGISGKPNMVRDLSSGQLTLGRFGWKAQTASIRQQAADAFAGDIGISTPEEPSHWGDCTAAEEACLAMPNGVQKRLGPVEAPPPVMDLVTFYSQNLAVPARRDVGAPAVLAGKKLFYEMGCIACHTPKFVTMRGNKAQAFQLIWPYSDFLLHDMGPGLADGQAVGDATGSEWRTPPLWGIGLTKTVNGNAFFLHDGRARTLTEAILWHGGEGQKARDRFAAANTADRDALIKFLESF
;
A
#
# COMPACT_ATOMS: atom_id res chain seq x y z
N MET A 1 11.00 59.10 -42.54
CA MET A 1 10.73 59.36 -43.97
C MET A 1 12.04 59.33 -44.74
N ARG A 2 12.05 58.58 -45.86
CA ARG A 2 12.94 58.67 -47.05
C ARG A 2 14.42 58.25 -46.92
N ARG A 3 14.72 57.08 -47.54
CA ARG A 3 15.98 56.70 -48.21
C ARG A 3 16.28 57.64 -49.41
N PRO A 4 17.48 57.61 -50.04
CA PRO A 4 17.75 56.70 -51.19
C PRO A 4 19.22 56.15 -51.25
N ILE A 5 19.49 54.90 -51.65
CA ILE A 5 19.72 54.26 -52.99
C ILE A 5 21.20 54.24 -53.48
N ASP A 6 21.67 53.00 -53.71
CA ASP A 6 22.63 52.40 -54.67
C ASP A 6 23.87 53.14 -55.25
N ILE A 7 24.97 52.39 -55.42
CA ILE A 7 25.46 51.87 -56.73
C ILE A 7 26.79 51.09 -56.60
N LEU A 8 26.85 49.99 -57.36
CA LEU A 8 27.99 49.12 -57.72
C LEU A 8 29.27 49.83 -58.22
N ARG A 9 30.46 49.25 -58.00
CA ARG A 9 31.28 48.58 -59.06
C ARG A 9 32.67 48.11 -58.61
N ARG A 10 33.08 47.02 -59.27
CA ARG A 10 34.36 46.29 -59.27
C ARG A 10 35.56 47.08 -59.83
N LEU A 11 36.74 46.45 -59.65
CA LEU A 11 37.97 46.36 -60.51
C LEU A 11 39.21 46.67 -59.62
N ARG A 12 40.38 46.04 -59.67
CA ARG A 12 41.14 45.26 -60.67
C ARG A 12 42.32 44.57 -59.92
N ARG A 13 42.62 43.29 -60.19
CA ARG A 13 43.84 42.77 -60.87
C ARG A 13 45.22 43.21 -60.33
N ALA A 14 46.02 42.23 -59.91
CA ALA A 14 47.35 41.83 -60.44
C ALA A 14 47.95 40.78 -59.46
N ALA A 15 48.15 39.50 -59.76
CA ALA A 15 48.99 38.84 -60.77
C ALA A 15 50.49 39.15 -60.64
N GLY A 16 51.25 38.20 -60.08
CA GLY A 16 52.72 38.12 -60.20
C GLY A 16 53.31 36.98 -59.35
N PRO A 17 54.28 36.17 -59.84
CA PRO A 17 54.17 34.73 -59.69
C PRO A 17 55.47 33.99 -59.27
N LEU A 18 55.35 32.64 -59.22
CA LEU A 18 56.39 31.62 -59.43
C LEU A 18 57.48 31.42 -58.36
N LEU A 19 57.50 30.22 -57.77
CA LEU A 19 58.68 29.35 -57.78
C LEU A 19 58.31 27.86 -57.67
N LEU A 20 58.25 27.25 -58.85
CA LEU A 20 58.65 25.90 -59.24
C LEU A 20 59.55 25.12 -58.24
N LYS A 21 59.14 23.92 -57.78
CA LYS A 21 59.49 22.60 -58.34
C LYS A 21 59.24 21.44 -57.34
N ASN A 22 58.27 20.61 -57.72
CA ASN A 22 58.06 19.17 -57.43
C ASN A 22 59.37 18.33 -57.52
N PRO A 23 59.45 17.05 -57.04
CA PRO A 23 58.41 16.05 -57.36
C PRO A 23 58.25 14.73 -56.52
N ARG A 24 57.16 14.03 -56.88
CA ARG A 24 56.87 12.57 -56.80
C ARG A 24 56.40 12.02 -55.44
N TYR A 25 55.40 11.14 -55.32
CA TYR A 25 54.83 10.16 -56.26
C TYR A 25 53.30 10.04 -56.13
N GLN A 26 52.67 9.66 -57.24
CA GLN A 26 51.25 9.39 -57.45
C GLN A 26 50.84 7.98 -57.00
N ALA A 27 49.57 7.81 -56.60
CA ALA A 27 48.57 6.83 -57.09
C ALA A 27 47.57 6.46 -55.97
N PHE A 28 46.26 6.32 -56.14
CA PHE A 28 45.30 6.44 -57.24
C PHE A 28 43.88 6.40 -56.58
N ARG A 29 42.91 7.16 -57.14
CA ARG A 29 41.42 7.00 -57.16
C ARG A 29 40.69 6.62 -55.85
N GLY A 30 39.71 7.33 -55.31
CA GLY A 30 38.71 8.23 -55.88
C GLY A 30 37.31 7.66 -55.60
N LEU A 31 36.51 8.31 -54.74
CA LEU A 31 35.04 8.34 -54.84
C LEU A 31 34.45 9.40 -53.90
N SER A 32 33.62 10.27 -54.46
CA SER A 32 32.82 11.28 -53.78
C SER A 32 31.79 10.66 -52.83
N VAL A 33 31.67 11.18 -51.60
CA VAL A 33 30.48 10.95 -50.77
C VAL A 33 30.03 12.27 -50.14
N VAL A 34 28.74 12.51 -50.34
CA VAL A 34 27.88 13.60 -49.88
C VAL A 34 28.00 13.83 -48.37
N THR A 35 28.26 15.07 -47.96
CA THR A 35 28.21 15.47 -46.55
C THR A 35 26.74 15.68 -46.15
N LEU A 36 26.15 14.68 -45.50
CA LEU A 36 24.84 14.79 -44.86
C LEU A 36 25.03 15.57 -43.55
N ALA A 37 24.47 16.78 -43.46
CA ALA A 37 24.40 17.53 -42.21
C ALA A 37 23.40 16.83 -41.27
N ALA A 38 23.92 16.11 -40.27
CA ALA A 38 23.11 15.53 -39.20
C ALA A 38 22.63 16.66 -38.27
N ILE A 39 21.33 16.96 -38.36
CA ILE A 39 20.62 17.76 -37.36
C ILE A 39 20.54 16.90 -36.09
N LEU A 40 21.33 17.25 -35.08
CA LEU A 40 21.19 16.70 -33.73
C LEU A 40 19.90 17.26 -33.13
N ALA A 41 18.83 16.46 -33.19
CA ALA A 41 17.66 16.66 -32.34
C ALA A 41 18.05 16.35 -30.88
N PRO A 42 17.64 17.15 -29.89
CA PRO A 42 17.83 16.77 -28.50
C PRO A 42 16.97 15.53 -28.23
N ALA A 43 17.61 14.46 -27.76
CA ALA A 43 16.93 13.32 -27.18
C ALA A 43 16.13 13.84 -25.98
N LEU A 44 14.81 13.96 -26.15
CA LEU A 44 13.89 14.02 -25.03
C LEU A 44 14.11 12.74 -24.24
N ALA A 45 14.67 12.88 -23.04
CA ALA A 45 14.65 11.84 -22.04
C ALA A 45 13.18 11.43 -21.89
N GLY A 46 12.85 10.21 -22.30
CA GLY A 46 11.52 9.66 -22.08
C GLY A 46 11.29 9.61 -20.58
N SER A 47 10.40 10.45 -20.08
CA SER A 47 9.75 10.20 -18.80
C SER A 47 9.18 8.80 -18.90
N SER A 48 9.62 7.90 -18.01
CA SER A 48 9.00 6.60 -17.81
C SER A 48 7.59 6.84 -17.27
N GLU A 49 6.65 7.22 -18.15
CA GLU A 49 5.24 7.21 -17.79
C GLU A 49 4.89 5.76 -17.43
N PRO A 50 4.31 5.50 -16.25
CA PRO A 50 3.88 4.16 -15.90
C PRO A 50 2.90 3.69 -16.97
N VAL A 51 3.23 2.55 -17.59
CA VAL A 51 2.55 2.01 -18.77
C VAL A 51 1.04 2.00 -18.55
N GLY A 52 0.31 2.80 -19.35
CA GLY A 52 -1.16 2.76 -19.44
C GLY A 52 -1.94 3.51 -18.36
N LEU A 53 -1.30 4.22 -17.42
CA LEU A 53 -2.00 4.98 -16.39
C LEU A 53 -2.06 6.47 -16.71
N ALA A 54 -3.26 7.06 -16.58
CA ALA A 54 -3.44 8.49 -16.76
C ALA A 54 -2.66 9.27 -15.68
N THR A 55 -1.76 10.14 -16.12
CA THR A 55 -1.00 11.09 -15.29
C THR A 55 -1.76 12.40 -15.03
N SER A 56 -3.00 12.50 -15.53
CA SER A 56 -3.89 13.64 -15.29
C SER A 56 -5.34 13.19 -15.03
N ARG A 57 -6.11 14.04 -14.35
CA ARG A 57 -7.52 13.82 -14.01
C ARG A 57 -8.42 14.09 -15.22
N THR A 58 -8.85 13.04 -15.91
CA THR A 58 -9.78 13.17 -17.05
C THR A 58 -11.24 13.33 -16.63
N ASP A 59 -11.57 13.09 -15.36
CA ASP A 59 -12.92 13.22 -14.81
C ASP A 59 -13.31 14.66 -14.42
N LEU A 60 -12.38 15.62 -14.52
CA LEU A 60 -12.56 16.98 -14.02
C LEU A 60 -12.57 18.03 -15.15
N THR A 61 -13.47 19.01 -15.01
CA THR A 61 -13.41 20.24 -15.82
C THR A 61 -12.21 21.10 -15.36
N PRO A 62 -11.68 22.02 -16.18
CA PRO A 62 -10.60 22.91 -15.75
C PRO A 62 -10.93 23.72 -14.48
N LYS A 63 -12.19 24.13 -14.32
CA LYS A 63 -12.69 24.81 -13.12
C LYS A 63 -12.64 23.91 -11.90
N ASP A 64 -13.07 22.66 -12.03
CA ASP A 64 -13.04 21.69 -10.93
C ASP A 64 -11.62 21.28 -10.59
N GLN A 65 -10.74 21.09 -11.58
CA GLN A 65 -9.31 20.83 -11.37
C GLN A 65 -8.67 21.93 -10.54
N ALA A 66 -8.90 23.20 -10.89
CA ALA A 66 -8.40 24.34 -10.12
C ALA A 66 -8.93 24.36 -8.68
N ARG A 67 -10.20 23.99 -8.47
CA ARG A 67 -10.80 23.86 -7.14
C ARG A 67 -10.15 22.71 -6.35
N VAL A 68 -9.96 21.54 -6.96
CA VAL A 68 -9.30 20.38 -6.33
C VAL A 68 -7.89 20.77 -5.87
N LEU A 69 -7.07 21.32 -6.77
CA LEU A 69 -5.72 21.79 -6.46
C LEU A 69 -5.69 22.85 -5.34
N ALA A 70 -6.70 23.71 -5.26
CA ALA A 70 -6.80 24.70 -4.21
C ALA A 70 -7.10 24.07 -2.84
N VAL A 71 -8.05 23.12 -2.77
CA VAL A 71 -8.48 22.52 -1.50
C VAL A 71 -7.51 21.46 -0.97
N THR A 72 -6.77 20.77 -1.84
CA THR A 72 -5.80 19.74 -1.43
C THR A 72 -4.44 20.31 -1.05
N ARG A 73 -4.15 21.59 -1.34
CA ARG A 73 -2.88 22.24 -0.98
C ARG A 73 -2.60 22.14 0.53
N PRO A 74 -1.37 21.78 0.96
CA PRO A 74 -1.00 21.81 2.38
C PRO A 74 -1.27 23.19 2.99
N THR A 75 -1.86 23.21 4.20
CA THR A 75 -2.07 24.48 4.91
C THR A 75 -0.77 25.11 5.36
N GLN A 76 -0.80 26.43 5.49
CA GLN A 76 0.22 27.24 6.15
C GLN A 76 -0.33 27.98 7.38
N ASP A 77 -1.64 27.83 7.64
CA ASP A 77 -2.32 28.38 8.81
C ASP A 77 -2.63 27.24 9.79
N PHE A 78 -2.00 27.32 10.97
CA PHE A 78 -2.16 26.37 12.07
C PHE A 78 -2.86 27.02 13.27
N SER A 79 -3.41 28.23 13.13
CA SER A 79 -4.15 28.91 14.20
C SER A 79 -5.57 28.36 14.40
N LYS A 80 -6.07 27.59 13.44
CA LYS A 80 -7.42 27.03 13.40
C LYS A 80 -7.45 25.76 12.54
N PRO A 81 -8.46 24.89 12.72
CA PRO A 81 -8.67 23.76 11.81
C PRO A 81 -9.06 24.26 10.42
N GLU A 82 -8.69 23.49 9.41
CA GLU A 82 -9.16 23.70 8.05
C GLU A 82 -10.64 23.29 7.93
N SER A 83 -11.34 23.88 6.97
CA SER A 83 -12.72 23.51 6.68
C SER A 83 -12.82 22.01 6.38
N PHE A 84 -13.77 21.34 7.03
CA PHE A 84 -14.03 19.90 6.90
C PHE A 84 -12.92 18.97 7.43
N GLU A 85 -11.93 19.46 8.19
CA GLU A 85 -10.89 18.62 8.80
C GLU A 85 -11.45 17.60 9.82
N THR A 86 -12.58 17.92 10.47
CA THR A 86 -13.35 16.97 11.30
C THR A 86 -13.93 15.81 10.49
N MET A 87 -14.23 16.03 9.20
CA MET A 87 -14.90 15.07 8.32
C MET A 87 -13.89 14.35 7.42
N GLN A 88 -13.02 13.52 8.03
CA GLN A 88 -11.91 12.88 7.32
C GLN A 88 -12.33 11.96 6.18
N GLY A 89 -13.52 11.36 6.27
CA GLY A 89 -14.12 10.53 5.20
C GLY A 89 -15.08 11.31 4.29
N GLY A 90 -15.04 12.64 4.29
CA GLY A 90 -16.01 13.48 3.59
C GLY A 90 -17.43 13.28 4.13
N ALA A 91 -18.43 13.29 3.26
CA ALA A 91 -19.84 13.08 3.60
C ALA A 91 -20.13 11.71 4.22
N GLY A 92 -19.26 10.71 4.01
CA GLY A 92 -19.38 9.38 4.61
C GLY A 92 -18.82 9.28 6.04
N THR A 93 -18.23 10.34 6.59
CA THR A 93 -17.64 10.33 7.94
C THR A 93 -18.67 9.96 9.00
N SER A 94 -18.37 8.96 9.85
CA SER A 94 -19.22 8.59 10.97
C SER A 94 -19.20 9.64 12.07
N ARG A 95 -20.38 10.03 12.54
CA ARG A 95 -20.56 10.96 13.68
C ARG A 95 -21.07 10.26 14.93
N LYS A 96 -21.00 8.92 14.96
CA LYS A 96 -21.41 8.11 16.10
C LYS A 96 -20.45 8.31 17.26
N GLN A 97 -20.90 7.89 18.44
CA GLN A 97 -20.08 7.96 19.64
C GLN A 97 -18.81 7.11 19.47
N VAL A 98 -17.74 7.58 20.10
CA VAL A 98 -16.47 6.87 20.10
C VAL A 98 -16.50 5.79 21.16
N ASP A 99 -16.58 4.55 20.72
CA ASP A 99 -16.53 3.35 21.55
C ASP A 99 -15.81 2.21 20.80
N ARG A 100 -16.02 0.96 21.26
CA ARG A 100 -15.40 -0.22 20.68
C ARG A 100 -15.88 -0.54 19.26
N ASP A 101 -17.00 0.02 18.84
CA ASP A 101 -17.62 -0.17 17.52
C ASP A 101 -17.40 1.05 16.61
N ALA A 102 -16.48 1.96 16.97
CA ALA A 102 -16.19 3.18 16.20
C ALA A 102 -15.77 2.89 14.75
N PHE A 103 -15.12 1.75 14.48
CA PHE A 103 -14.72 1.32 13.13
C PHE A 103 -15.77 0.46 12.41
N SER A 104 -16.85 0.07 13.09
CA SER A 104 -17.88 -0.83 12.56
C SER A 104 -19.13 -0.08 12.05
N GLN A 105 -19.02 1.24 11.84
CA GLN A 105 -20.13 2.08 11.42
C GLN A 105 -20.24 2.15 9.89
N PRO A 106 -21.45 2.12 9.31
CA PRO A 106 -21.63 2.38 7.88
C PRO A 106 -21.35 3.84 7.55
N SER A 107 -20.89 4.11 6.32
CA SER A 107 -20.80 5.46 5.75
C SER A 107 -22.13 6.21 5.90
N GLU A 108 -22.11 7.43 6.46
CA GLU A 108 -23.34 8.19 6.78
C GLU A 108 -24.17 8.59 5.55
N ASN A 109 -23.58 8.56 4.36
CA ASN A 109 -24.22 8.99 3.10
C ASN A 109 -24.74 7.85 2.23
N ILE A 110 -24.80 6.61 2.74
CA ILE A 110 -25.48 5.49 2.06
C ILE A 110 -26.99 5.52 2.35
N THR A 111 -27.78 5.03 1.40
CA THR A 111 -29.23 4.92 1.52
C THR A 111 -29.65 3.86 2.54
N PHE A 112 -30.92 3.90 2.95
CA PHE A 112 -31.47 2.90 3.88
C PHE A 112 -31.40 1.47 3.32
N GLU A 113 -31.64 1.28 2.02
CA GLU A 113 -31.51 -0.02 1.36
C GLU A 113 -30.05 -0.52 1.37
N GLU A 114 -29.10 0.37 1.09
CA GLU A 114 -27.67 0.08 1.17
C GLU A 114 -27.21 -0.26 2.59
N GLN A 115 -27.83 0.30 3.65
CA GLN A 115 -27.57 -0.15 5.02
C GLN A 115 -28.00 -1.62 5.24
N GLY A 116 -29.01 -2.10 4.52
CA GLY A 116 -29.36 -3.52 4.48
C GLY A 116 -28.22 -4.37 3.92
N ASN A 117 -27.67 -3.99 2.76
CA ASN A 117 -26.52 -4.67 2.15
C ASN A 117 -25.28 -4.61 3.04
N PHE A 118 -25.01 -3.47 3.68
CA PHE A 118 -23.92 -3.32 4.64
C PHE A 118 -24.05 -4.32 5.80
N LYS A 119 -25.26 -4.48 6.37
CA LYS A 119 -25.51 -5.45 7.45
C LYS A 119 -25.36 -6.90 6.98
N LEU A 120 -25.79 -7.23 5.76
CA LEU A 120 -25.61 -8.55 5.18
C LEU A 120 -24.13 -8.86 4.92
N GLY A 121 -23.37 -7.89 4.39
CA GLY A 121 -21.93 -8.01 4.22
C GLY A 121 -21.20 -8.17 5.55
N ASN A 122 -21.58 -7.41 6.59
CA ASN A 122 -21.07 -7.59 7.95
C ASN A 122 -21.37 -9.00 8.50
N ALA A 123 -22.59 -9.52 8.26
CA ALA A 123 -22.96 -10.86 8.68
C ALA A 123 -22.06 -11.93 8.03
N LEU A 124 -21.70 -11.75 6.75
CA LEU A 124 -20.73 -12.60 6.06
C LEU A 124 -19.30 -12.42 6.59
N PHE A 125 -18.88 -11.18 6.85
CA PHE A 125 -17.55 -10.85 7.38
C PHE A 125 -17.28 -11.46 8.77
N ARG A 126 -18.34 -11.57 9.58
CA ARG A 126 -18.32 -12.15 10.94
C ARG A 126 -18.61 -13.65 10.97
N LYS A 127 -18.97 -14.23 9.84
CA LYS A 127 -19.40 -15.62 9.76
C LYS A 127 -18.21 -16.54 9.96
N ASN A 128 -18.31 -17.43 10.95
CA ASN A 128 -17.38 -18.54 11.08
C ASN A 128 -17.70 -19.60 10.03
N TRP A 129 -16.75 -19.85 9.16
CA TRP A 129 -16.75 -20.97 8.24
C TRP A 129 -16.41 -22.26 8.99
N VAL A 130 -16.98 -23.38 8.54
CA VAL A 130 -16.77 -24.71 9.12
C VAL A 130 -16.24 -25.67 8.07
N SER A 131 -15.47 -26.67 8.53
CA SER A 131 -14.80 -27.64 7.67
C SER A 131 -15.79 -28.44 6.83
N SER A 132 -15.45 -28.62 5.56
CA SER A 132 -16.22 -29.42 4.63
C SER A 132 -16.04 -30.94 4.86
N PRO A 133 -17.06 -31.77 4.55
CA PRO A 133 -18.44 -31.40 4.34
C PRO A 133 -19.14 -31.07 5.68
N SER A 134 -20.06 -30.11 5.66
CA SER A 134 -20.84 -29.73 6.84
C SER A 134 -22.33 -30.05 6.69
N SER A 135 -23.00 -30.39 7.80
CA SER A 135 -24.46 -30.48 7.84
C SER A 135 -25.14 -29.13 7.56
N THR A 136 -24.44 -28.03 7.83
CA THR A 136 -24.90 -26.67 7.56
C THR A 136 -24.19 -26.13 6.34
N GLN A 137 -24.72 -26.47 5.15
CA GLN A 137 -24.19 -26.03 3.85
C GLN A 137 -24.02 -24.51 3.74
N ALA A 138 -24.80 -23.72 4.50
CA ALA A 138 -24.67 -22.28 4.51
C ALA A 138 -23.34 -21.80 5.10
N SER A 139 -22.69 -22.55 6.01
CA SER A 139 -21.40 -22.19 6.65
C SER A 139 -20.23 -23.06 6.21
N ASP A 140 -20.48 -23.96 5.26
CA ASP A 140 -19.50 -24.89 4.70
C ASP A 140 -18.44 -24.17 3.85
N GLY A 141 -17.27 -24.79 3.67
CA GLY A 141 -16.19 -24.30 2.80
C GLY A 141 -14.94 -23.80 3.51
N LEU A 142 -14.81 -23.94 4.84
CA LEU A 142 -13.51 -23.65 5.49
C LEU A 142 -12.42 -24.54 4.86
N GLY A 143 -11.35 -23.93 4.37
CA GLY A 143 -10.27 -24.67 3.74
C GLY A 143 -9.55 -25.59 4.71
N PRO A 144 -8.81 -26.60 4.22
CA PRO A 144 -8.25 -27.62 5.10
C PRO A 144 -7.12 -27.09 5.98
N LEU A 145 -6.34 -26.14 5.46
CA LEU A 145 -5.34 -25.34 6.16
C LEU A 145 -5.76 -23.88 6.09
N PHE A 146 -5.68 -23.16 7.22
CA PHE A 146 -6.15 -21.78 7.33
C PHE A 146 -5.46 -21.05 8.49
N ASN A 147 -5.60 -19.73 8.54
CA ASN A 147 -5.14 -18.89 9.65
C ASN A 147 -6.28 -18.49 10.58
N GLU A 148 -7.47 -18.19 10.04
CA GLU A 148 -8.66 -17.86 10.83
C GLU A 148 -9.95 -18.34 10.16
N ARG A 149 -11.03 -18.45 10.95
CA ARG A 149 -12.33 -18.95 10.45
C ARG A 149 -13.29 -17.86 9.96
N ALA A 150 -12.96 -16.59 10.18
CA ALA A 150 -13.77 -15.45 9.78
C ALA A 150 -12.87 -14.21 9.62
N CYS A 151 -13.19 -13.33 8.68
CA CYS A 151 -12.44 -12.08 8.46
C CYS A 151 -12.36 -11.25 9.75
N GLN A 152 -13.46 -11.20 10.51
CA GLN A 152 -13.55 -10.49 11.80
C GLN A 152 -12.54 -10.98 12.86
N ASN A 153 -12.10 -12.24 12.81
CA ASN A 153 -11.16 -12.77 13.81
C ASN A 153 -9.75 -12.17 13.62
N CYS A 154 -9.38 -11.85 12.37
CA CYS A 154 -8.20 -11.05 12.06
C CYS A 154 -8.49 -9.54 12.27
N HIS A 155 -9.61 -9.05 11.72
CA HIS A 155 -10.03 -7.65 11.77
C HIS A 155 -10.90 -7.38 13.00
N LEU A 156 -10.31 -7.47 14.19
CA LEU A 156 -11.03 -7.32 15.46
C LEU A 156 -11.74 -5.96 15.52
N LYS A 157 -13.07 -6.00 15.47
CA LYS A 157 -13.96 -4.82 15.43
C LYS A 157 -13.63 -3.89 14.26
N ASP A 158 -13.29 -4.48 13.10
CA ASP A 158 -12.83 -3.76 11.90
C ASP A 158 -11.54 -2.97 12.13
N GLY A 159 -10.88 -3.21 13.26
CA GLY A 159 -9.64 -2.59 13.68
C GLY A 159 -8.42 -3.44 13.37
N ARG A 160 -7.35 -3.13 14.09
CA ARG A 160 -6.04 -3.73 13.87
C ARG A 160 -5.92 -5.11 14.52
N GLY A 161 -5.04 -5.91 13.94
CA GLY A 161 -4.58 -7.13 14.59
C GLY A 161 -3.69 -6.85 15.79
N ARG A 162 -3.36 -7.93 16.50
CA ARG A 162 -2.36 -8.07 17.54
C ARG A 162 -1.38 -9.20 17.16
N PRO A 163 -0.08 -9.07 17.52
CA PRO A 163 0.87 -10.18 17.45
C PRO A 163 0.44 -11.36 18.34
N PRO A 164 1.04 -12.56 18.14
CA PRO A 164 0.84 -13.70 19.04
C PRO A 164 1.15 -13.33 20.49
N ALA A 165 0.28 -13.75 21.41
CA ALA A 165 0.60 -13.76 22.84
C ALA A 165 1.12 -15.15 23.24
N ALA A 166 2.01 -15.22 24.23
CA ALA A 166 2.68 -16.47 24.64
C ALA A 166 1.72 -17.62 24.99
N ASP A 167 0.46 -17.33 25.32
CA ASP A 167 -0.58 -18.27 25.71
C ASP A 167 -1.81 -18.27 24.78
N SER A 168 -1.82 -17.45 23.72
CA SER A 168 -2.98 -17.28 22.83
C SER A 168 -2.78 -18.03 21.52
N ARG A 169 -3.70 -18.96 21.22
CA ARG A 169 -3.80 -19.60 19.90
C ARG A 169 -4.46 -18.74 18.83
N THR A 170 -5.03 -17.59 19.22
CA THR A 170 -5.63 -16.63 18.27
C THR A 170 -4.65 -15.49 18.04
N THR A 171 -4.18 -15.39 16.81
CA THR A 171 -3.33 -14.32 16.30
C THR A 171 -4.04 -13.67 15.11
N SER A 172 -3.79 -12.39 14.92
CA SER A 172 -4.27 -11.60 13.77
C SER A 172 -3.06 -11.03 13.04
N MET A 173 -2.05 -11.89 12.99
CA MET A 173 -0.76 -11.70 12.40
C MET A 173 -0.33 -13.04 11.83
N PHE A 174 0.17 -13.04 10.61
CA PHE A 174 0.65 -14.21 9.90
C PHE A 174 2.03 -13.95 9.29
N LEU A 175 2.69 -15.01 8.81
CA LEU A 175 3.93 -14.92 8.05
C LEU A 175 3.66 -15.16 6.57
N ARG A 176 3.94 -14.16 5.73
CA ARG A 176 4.06 -14.37 4.28
C ARG A 176 5.37 -15.09 4.00
N LEU A 177 5.28 -16.12 3.17
CA LEU A 177 6.39 -16.96 2.76
C LEU A 177 6.67 -16.66 1.28
N ALA A 178 7.88 -16.22 0.99
CA ALA A 178 8.30 -16.02 -0.38
C ALA A 178 9.80 -16.15 -0.52
N ARG A 179 10.24 -16.48 -1.74
CA ARG A 179 11.63 -16.51 -2.15
C ARG A 179 11.84 -15.59 -3.35
N ASP A 180 13.08 -15.16 -3.52
CA ASP A 180 13.49 -14.40 -4.69
C ASP A 180 13.49 -15.27 -5.96
N ALA A 181 13.38 -14.59 -7.10
CA ALA A 181 13.55 -15.18 -8.42
C ALA A 181 14.96 -15.78 -8.57
N SER A 182 15.01 -17.08 -8.82
CA SER A 182 16.24 -17.87 -8.92
C SER A 182 16.67 -18.16 -10.35
N THR A 183 15.73 -18.22 -11.30
CA THR A 183 16.02 -18.47 -12.72
C THR A 183 15.86 -17.22 -13.60
N ALA A 184 16.34 -17.28 -14.84
CA ALA A 184 16.16 -16.18 -15.79
C ALA A 184 14.70 -16.01 -16.20
N GLU A 185 13.96 -17.12 -16.27
CA GLU A 185 12.52 -17.15 -16.54
C GLU A 185 11.76 -16.48 -15.39
N GLU A 186 12.01 -16.89 -14.15
CA GLU A 186 11.41 -16.29 -12.96
C GLU A 186 11.65 -14.77 -12.89
N LYS A 187 12.88 -14.32 -13.20
CA LYS A 187 13.21 -12.89 -13.27
C LYS A 187 12.44 -12.17 -14.37
N THR A 188 12.22 -12.82 -15.50
CA THR A 188 11.43 -12.28 -16.61
C THR A 188 9.95 -12.16 -16.22
N GLU A 189 9.41 -13.10 -15.45
CA GLU A 189 8.03 -13.04 -14.97
C GLU A 189 7.78 -11.89 -13.99
N ILE A 190 8.73 -11.64 -13.07
CA ILE A 190 8.71 -10.47 -12.18
C ILE A 190 8.79 -9.18 -13.01
N ALA A 191 9.75 -9.08 -13.93
CA ALA A 191 9.93 -7.89 -14.76
C ALA A 191 8.73 -7.59 -15.68
N ALA A 192 7.93 -8.62 -16.00
CA ALA A 192 6.69 -8.50 -16.77
C ALA A 192 5.43 -8.33 -15.89
N HIS A 193 5.59 -8.19 -14.57
CA HIS A 193 4.50 -8.09 -13.59
C HIS A 193 3.47 -9.22 -13.76
N LYS A 194 3.95 -10.45 -13.98
CA LYS A 194 3.10 -11.66 -14.03
C LYS A 194 2.90 -12.24 -12.64
N VAL A 195 3.94 -12.19 -11.83
CA VAL A 195 3.95 -12.54 -10.42
C VAL A 195 4.64 -11.40 -9.65
N LEU A 196 4.35 -11.30 -8.36
CA LEU A 196 4.99 -10.31 -7.48
C LEU A 196 6.23 -10.89 -6.79
N ASN A 197 6.22 -12.19 -6.54
CA ASN A 197 7.31 -12.99 -5.98
C ASN A 197 6.95 -14.47 -6.18
N PHE A 198 7.75 -15.37 -5.62
CA PHE A 198 7.51 -16.81 -5.69
C PHE A 198 7.24 -17.35 -4.28
N PRO A 199 6.19 -18.17 -4.09
CA PRO A 199 5.90 -18.78 -2.80
C PRO A 199 6.97 -19.79 -2.38
N ASP A 200 6.93 -20.19 -1.10
CA ASP A 200 7.64 -21.38 -0.65
C ASP A 200 7.09 -22.63 -1.39
N PRO A 201 7.94 -23.52 -1.91
CA PRO A 201 7.49 -24.66 -2.70
C PRO A 201 6.75 -25.73 -1.89
N VAL A 202 6.86 -25.71 -0.55
CA VAL A 202 6.20 -26.66 0.36
C VAL A 202 4.99 -26.00 1.03
N TYR A 203 5.14 -24.76 1.48
CA TYR A 203 4.18 -24.08 2.35
C TYR A 203 3.42 -22.92 1.68
N GLY A 204 3.55 -22.75 0.37
CA GLY A 204 2.78 -21.76 -0.36
C GLY A 204 3.21 -20.31 -0.06
N ALA A 205 2.29 -19.38 -0.21
CA ALA A 205 2.54 -17.95 -0.07
C ALA A 205 2.44 -17.45 1.39
N GLN A 206 1.87 -18.24 2.30
CA GLN A 206 1.61 -17.86 3.68
C GLN A 206 1.51 -19.09 4.59
N LEU A 207 2.18 -19.04 5.75
CA LEU A 207 2.09 -20.09 6.75
C LEU A 207 0.67 -20.24 7.28
N GLN A 208 0.10 -21.45 7.22
CA GLN A 208 -1.23 -21.80 7.73
C GLN A 208 -1.13 -22.53 9.08
N GLU A 209 -1.28 -21.80 10.19
CA GLU A 209 -1.08 -22.38 11.54
C GLU A 209 -2.20 -23.33 11.99
N LEU A 210 -3.40 -23.23 11.41
CA LEU A 210 -4.57 -24.02 11.78
C LEU A 210 -4.97 -24.99 10.68
N ALA A 211 -5.63 -26.07 11.10
CA ALA A 211 -6.13 -27.08 10.19
C ALA A 211 -7.49 -27.61 10.64
N VAL A 212 -8.24 -28.17 9.69
CA VAL A 212 -9.48 -28.90 9.96
C VAL A 212 -9.19 -30.26 10.62
N PRO A 213 -10.19 -30.91 11.27
CA PRO A 213 -9.98 -32.23 11.85
C PRO A 213 -9.44 -33.24 10.82
N GLY A 214 -8.42 -34.00 11.22
CA GLY A 214 -7.75 -34.98 10.35
C GLY A 214 -6.43 -34.47 9.74
N LEU A 215 -6.17 -33.16 9.80
CA LEU A 215 -4.91 -32.55 9.38
C LEU A 215 -4.18 -31.89 10.56
N LYS A 216 -2.91 -31.57 10.34
CA LYS A 216 -2.12 -30.71 11.21
C LYS A 216 -1.87 -29.38 10.48
N GLY A 217 -1.84 -28.29 11.24
CA GLY A 217 -1.36 -27.01 10.71
C GLY A 217 0.09 -27.13 10.24
N GLU A 218 0.51 -26.22 9.38
CA GLU A 218 1.81 -26.22 8.72
C GLU A 218 2.98 -25.99 9.68
N GLY A 219 2.73 -25.28 10.76
CA GLY A 219 3.70 -24.93 11.79
C GLY A 219 3.10 -23.92 12.75
N ARG A 220 3.93 -23.34 13.60
CA ARG A 220 3.54 -22.24 14.50
C ARG A 220 4.50 -21.08 14.36
N MET A 221 3.97 -19.88 14.18
CA MET A 221 4.78 -18.67 14.23
C MET A 221 5.24 -18.42 15.66
N TYR A 222 6.52 -18.08 15.80
CA TYR A 222 7.09 -17.64 17.07
C TYR A 222 7.79 -16.29 16.91
N VAL A 223 7.58 -15.41 17.88
CA VAL A 223 8.10 -14.05 17.90
C VAL A 223 8.86 -13.82 19.21
N ASP A 224 10.17 -13.63 19.11
CA ASP A 224 10.98 -13.15 20.21
C ASP A 224 11.19 -11.65 20.10
N TYR A 225 11.25 -10.97 21.23
CA TYR A 225 11.55 -9.54 21.28
C TYR A 225 12.81 -9.26 22.07
N ARG A 226 13.71 -8.47 21.49
CA ARG A 226 14.81 -7.82 22.18
C ARG A 226 14.49 -6.35 22.37
N GLU A 227 14.71 -5.83 23.58
CA GLU A 227 14.54 -4.41 23.87
C GLU A 227 15.76 -3.60 23.36
N GLU A 228 15.49 -2.46 22.73
CA GLU A 228 16.45 -1.49 22.24
C GLU A 228 16.13 -0.11 22.83
N LYS A 229 17.08 0.49 23.55
CA LYS A 229 16.87 1.75 24.25
C LYS A 229 17.23 2.93 23.35
N VAL A 230 16.33 3.89 23.22
CA VAL A 230 16.54 5.17 22.56
C VAL A 230 16.49 6.28 23.59
N THR A 231 17.52 7.12 23.64
CA THR A 231 17.55 8.31 24.50
C THR A 231 17.07 9.51 23.71
N LEU A 232 16.05 10.21 24.22
CA LEU A 232 15.50 11.42 23.61
C LEU A 232 16.27 12.67 24.04
N GLY A 233 16.02 13.81 23.37
CA GLY A 233 16.74 15.07 23.59
C GLY A 233 16.64 15.65 25.00
N ASP A 234 15.63 15.24 25.79
CA ASP A 234 15.47 15.62 27.20
C ASP A 234 16.04 14.58 28.18
N GLY A 235 16.74 13.56 27.67
CA GLY A 235 17.34 12.48 28.45
C GLY A 235 16.38 11.34 28.82
N SER A 236 15.09 11.43 28.49
CA SER A 236 14.15 10.32 28.69
C SER A 236 14.49 9.13 27.80
N ILE A 237 14.23 7.91 28.27
CA ILE A 237 14.55 6.68 27.56
C ILE A 237 13.26 5.99 27.13
N VAL A 238 13.15 5.67 25.84
CA VAL A 238 12.10 4.83 25.27
C VAL A 238 12.68 3.45 24.95
N SER A 239 11.94 2.40 25.30
CA SER A 239 12.33 1.02 25.03
C SER A 239 11.55 0.49 23.83
N LEU A 240 12.24 0.26 22.71
CA LEU A 240 11.69 -0.29 21.48
C LEU A 240 11.80 -1.82 21.48
N ARG A 241 10.81 -2.51 20.93
CA ARG A 241 10.90 -3.96 20.70
C ARG A 241 11.42 -4.27 19.30
N LYS A 242 12.59 -4.90 19.21
CA LYS A 242 13.12 -5.47 17.98
C LYS A 242 12.75 -6.96 17.90
N PRO A 243 11.87 -7.35 16.96
CA PRO A 243 11.44 -8.74 16.85
C PRO A 243 12.44 -9.62 16.09
N SER A 244 12.41 -10.93 16.38
CA SER A 244 12.91 -12.00 15.52
C SER A 244 11.83 -13.05 15.33
N TYR A 245 11.73 -13.57 14.11
CA TYR A 245 10.66 -14.47 13.68
C TYR A 245 11.21 -15.86 13.39
N SER A 246 10.45 -16.89 13.76
CA SER A 246 10.74 -18.27 13.42
C SER A 246 9.45 -19.07 13.28
N VAL A 247 9.55 -20.25 12.69
CA VAL A 247 8.47 -21.23 12.62
C VAL A 247 8.90 -22.48 13.37
N ASP A 248 8.07 -22.90 14.33
CA ASP A 248 8.27 -24.15 15.07
C ASP A 248 7.32 -25.25 14.55
N GLY A 249 7.72 -26.51 14.69
CA GLY A 249 6.86 -27.66 14.43
C GLY A 249 6.38 -27.80 12.98
N LEU A 250 7.24 -27.48 12.01
CA LEU A 250 6.97 -27.64 10.58
C LEU A 250 6.41 -29.04 10.23
N GLY A 251 5.19 -29.07 9.69
CA GLY A 251 4.38 -30.29 9.53
C GLY A 251 4.62 -31.07 8.24
N TYR A 252 5.17 -30.44 7.22
CA TYR A 252 5.22 -30.96 5.84
C TYR A 252 6.63 -30.98 5.24
N GLY A 253 7.66 -30.88 6.09
CA GLY A 253 9.08 -30.85 5.70
C GLY A 253 9.76 -29.52 6.01
N PRO A 254 11.05 -29.37 5.69
CA PRO A 254 11.74 -28.09 5.88
C PRO A 254 11.21 -27.03 4.89
N LEU A 255 11.19 -25.76 5.32
CA LEU A 255 11.05 -24.62 4.42
C LEU A 255 12.21 -24.61 3.40
N ASP A 256 11.99 -24.05 2.22
CA ASP A 256 13.11 -23.77 1.31
C ASP A 256 14.09 -22.80 2.02
N PRO A 257 15.41 -23.07 2.00
CA PRO A 257 16.38 -22.23 2.71
C PRO A 257 16.45 -20.79 2.18
N ARG A 258 15.85 -20.50 1.02
CA ARG A 258 15.72 -19.16 0.44
C ARG A 258 14.42 -18.46 0.85
N THR A 259 13.51 -19.14 1.54
CA THR A 259 12.24 -18.57 1.97
C THR A 259 12.46 -17.53 3.05
N THR A 260 11.87 -16.36 2.82
CA THR A 260 11.81 -15.23 3.74
C THR A 260 10.53 -15.31 4.56
N LEU A 261 10.64 -15.00 5.86
CA LEU A 261 9.50 -14.89 6.77
C LEU A 261 9.13 -13.42 6.90
N SER A 262 8.02 -13.01 6.28
CA SER A 262 7.54 -11.64 6.33
C SER A 262 6.32 -11.50 7.24
N PRO A 263 6.47 -10.94 8.46
CA PRO A 263 5.36 -10.72 9.39
C PRO A 263 4.35 -9.69 8.86
N ARG A 264 3.06 -10.00 8.92
CA ARG A 264 1.98 -9.07 8.55
C ARG A 264 0.93 -9.02 9.64
N LEU A 265 0.81 -7.88 10.30
CA LEU A 265 -0.26 -7.54 11.22
C LEU A 265 -1.48 -7.08 10.44
N THR A 266 -2.68 -7.53 10.81
CA THR A 266 -3.91 -7.11 10.14
C THR A 266 -4.15 -5.58 10.27
N PRO A 267 -4.36 -4.84 9.16
CA PRO A 267 -4.67 -3.41 9.19
C PRO A 267 -6.17 -3.14 9.50
N PRO A 268 -6.53 -1.91 9.91
CA PRO A 268 -7.94 -1.53 10.10
C PRO A 268 -8.66 -1.39 8.74
N MET A 269 -9.98 -1.57 8.73
CA MET A 269 -10.81 -1.66 7.51
C MET A 269 -11.52 -0.35 7.12
N ILE A 270 -11.37 0.72 7.91
CA ILE A 270 -12.10 1.97 7.68
C ILE A 270 -11.58 2.74 6.46
N GLY A 271 -12.51 3.30 5.68
CA GLY A 271 -12.22 4.23 4.58
C GLY A 271 -11.62 3.59 3.32
N LEU A 272 -11.56 2.27 3.22
CA LEU A 272 -10.95 1.59 2.06
C LEU A 272 -11.61 2.01 0.73
N GLY A 273 -12.94 2.13 0.70
CA GLY A 273 -13.66 2.58 -0.48
C GLY A 273 -13.24 3.98 -0.94
N LEU A 274 -12.88 4.87 -0.01
CA LEU A 274 -12.38 6.21 -0.35
C LEU A 274 -10.99 6.14 -0.97
N ILE A 275 -10.12 5.24 -0.47
CA ILE A 275 -8.77 5.00 -1.01
C ILE A 275 -8.84 4.44 -2.43
N GLU A 276 -9.75 3.49 -2.68
CA GLU A 276 -9.98 2.92 -4.02
C GLU A 276 -10.37 4.01 -5.03
N GLN A 277 -11.07 5.06 -4.57
CA GLN A 277 -11.54 6.17 -5.40
C GLN A 277 -10.56 7.34 -5.53
N ILE A 278 -9.32 7.23 -5.01
CA ILE A 278 -8.28 8.24 -5.30
C ILE A 278 -7.79 8.02 -6.73
N ALA A 279 -7.76 9.09 -7.54
CA ALA A 279 -7.32 8.96 -8.92
C ALA A 279 -5.84 8.56 -9.01
N PRO A 280 -5.47 7.65 -9.93
CA PRO A 280 -4.07 7.28 -10.15
C PRO A 280 -3.14 8.49 -10.36
N ALA A 281 -3.58 9.48 -11.13
CA ALA A 281 -2.85 10.72 -11.37
C ALA A 281 -2.47 11.46 -10.08
N ASP A 282 -3.36 11.47 -9.07
CA ASP A 282 -3.10 12.17 -7.83
C ASP A 282 -2.09 11.42 -6.95
N LEU A 283 -2.07 10.09 -6.98
CA LEU A 283 -1.04 9.28 -6.31
C LEU A 283 0.31 9.45 -7.01
N LEU A 284 0.34 9.36 -8.33
CA LEU A 284 1.55 9.50 -9.14
C LEU A 284 2.17 10.90 -9.04
N ALA A 285 1.38 11.94 -8.74
CA ALA A 285 1.89 13.29 -8.51
C ALA A 285 2.80 13.40 -7.27
N HIS A 286 2.72 12.43 -6.35
CA HIS A 286 3.60 12.33 -5.18
C HIS A 286 4.81 11.42 -5.39
N ALA A 287 4.94 10.79 -6.56
CA ALA A 287 6.11 9.98 -6.88
C ALA A 287 7.30 10.85 -7.30
N ASP A 288 8.49 10.54 -6.78
CA ASP A 288 9.76 11.14 -7.13
C ASP A 288 10.79 10.06 -7.51
N PRO A 289 10.71 9.51 -8.74
CA PRO A 289 11.66 8.48 -9.20
C PRO A 289 13.11 8.96 -9.27
N GLY A 290 13.35 10.28 -9.19
CA GLY A 290 14.68 10.87 -9.15
C GLY A 290 15.26 11.06 -7.74
N ASP A 291 14.49 10.72 -6.70
CA ASP A 291 14.87 10.86 -5.27
C ASP A 291 15.59 12.19 -4.96
N ARG A 292 14.97 13.31 -5.37
CA ARG A 292 15.63 14.62 -5.39
C ARG A 292 15.76 15.24 -4.00
N ASP A 293 14.91 14.85 -3.06
CA ASP A 293 14.89 15.34 -1.68
C ASP A 293 15.19 14.27 -0.62
N GLY A 294 15.44 13.02 -1.05
CA GLY A 294 15.63 11.86 -0.19
C GLY A 294 14.33 11.14 0.18
N ILE A 295 13.21 11.46 -0.46
CA ILE A 295 11.91 10.80 -0.33
C ILE A 295 11.46 10.35 -1.73
N SER A 296 11.43 9.05 -2.00
CA SER A 296 11.18 8.56 -3.36
C SER A 296 9.69 8.47 -3.69
N GLY A 297 8.85 7.93 -2.81
CA GLY A 297 7.44 7.70 -3.11
C GLY A 297 7.25 6.82 -4.37
N LYS A 298 7.56 5.53 -4.28
CA LYS A 298 7.50 4.64 -5.45
C LYS A 298 6.12 3.98 -5.59
N PRO A 299 5.45 4.05 -6.76
CA PRO A 299 4.26 3.25 -6.99
C PRO A 299 4.62 1.76 -7.12
N ASN A 300 3.80 0.87 -6.57
CA ASN A 300 3.89 -0.55 -6.92
C ASN A 300 2.92 -0.85 -8.07
N MET A 301 3.45 -1.37 -9.17
CA MET A 301 2.64 -1.76 -10.32
C MET A 301 2.19 -3.21 -10.17
N VAL A 302 0.89 -3.43 -10.34
CA VAL A 302 0.28 -4.75 -10.20
C VAL A 302 -0.62 -5.04 -11.39
N ARG A 303 -0.83 -6.32 -11.67
CA ARG A 303 -1.81 -6.73 -12.67
C ARG A 303 -3.17 -6.87 -12.01
N ASP A 304 -4.16 -6.12 -12.50
CA ASP A 304 -5.54 -6.33 -12.09
C ASP A 304 -6.04 -7.64 -12.70
N LEU A 305 -6.45 -8.60 -11.87
CA LEU A 305 -6.87 -9.92 -12.36
C LEU A 305 -8.14 -9.86 -13.20
N SER A 306 -9.00 -8.87 -12.94
CA SER A 306 -10.27 -8.75 -13.68
C SER A 306 -10.08 -8.30 -15.13
N SER A 307 -9.17 -7.34 -15.37
CA SER A 307 -8.89 -6.79 -16.70
C SER A 307 -7.63 -7.35 -17.35
N GLY A 308 -6.74 -7.97 -16.58
CA GLY A 308 -5.40 -8.38 -16.99
C GLY A 308 -4.43 -7.21 -17.23
N GLN A 309 -4.84 -5.96 -16.99
CA GLN A 309 -4.03 -4.77 -17.26
C GLN A 309 -3.14 -4.40 -16.07
N LEU A 310 -2.02 -3.72 -16.34
CA LEU A 310 -1.21 -3.13 -15.28
C LEU A 310 -1.92 -1.90 -14.71
N THR A 311 -1.89 -1.78 -13.39
CA THR A 311 -2.49 -0.67 -12.65
C THR A 311 -1.71 -0.42 -11.36
N LEU A 312 -2.10 0.61 -10.61
CA LEU A 312 -1.53 0.87 -9.28
C LEU A 312 -2.05 -0.14 -8.28
N GLY A 313 -1.13 -0.73 -7.53
CA GLY A 313 -1.46 -1.35 -6.28
C GLY A 313 -1.79 -0.31 -5.22
N ARG A 314 -2.76 -0.61 -4.35
CA ARG A 314 -3.37 0.31 -3.39
C ARG A 314 -3.48 -0.28 -1.99
N PHE A 315 -3.70 -1.59 -1.92
CA PHE A 315 -3.97 -2.30 -0.67
C PHE A 315 -2.86 -3.30 -0.34
N GLY A 316 -2.90 -3.81 0.90
CA GLY A 316 -1.79 -4.53 1.49
C GLY A 316 -0.68 -3.61 2.03
N TRP A 317 0.30 -4.21 2.69
CA TRP A 317 1.41 -3.49 3.34
C TRP A 317 2.48 -3.00 2.36
N LYS A 318 2.56 -3.60 1.17
CA LYS A 318 3.49 -3.22 0.09
C LYS A 318 2.72 -2.83 -1.18
N ALA A 319 1.48 -2.36 -1.05
CA ALA A 319 0.64 -1.96 -2.19
C ALA A 319 0.52 -3.09 -3.26
N GLN A 320 0.32 -4.34 -2.85
CA GLN A 320 0.38 -5.49 -3.75
C GLN A 320 -0.94 -5.83 -4.46
N THR A 321 -2.04 -5.16 -4.12
CA THR A 321 -3.38 -5.45 -4.66
C THR A 321 -4.07 -4.18 -5.14
N ALA A 322 -4.75 -4.26 -6.29
CA ALA A 322 -5.35 -3.11 -6.96
C ALA A 322 -6.70 -2.67 -6.38
N SER A 323 -7.52 -3.62 -5.92
CA SER A 323 -8.90 -3.39 -5.52
C SER A 323 -9.24 -4.07 -4.19
N ILE A 324 -10.28 -3.57 -3.52
CA ILE A 324 -10.83 -4.17 -2.29
C ILE A 324 -11.35 -5.58 -2.58
N ARG A 325 -11.95 -5.76 -3.76
CA ARG A 325 -12.49 -7.06 -4.18
C ARG A 325 -11.39 -8.11 -4.34
N GLN A 326 -10.28 -7.75 -4.99
CA GLN A 326 -9.12 -8.66 -5.10
C GLN A 326 -8.52 -8.92 -3.71
N GLN A 327 -8.33 -7.89 -2.90
CA GLN A 327 -7.81 -8.06 -1.53
C GLN A 327 -8.68 -8.99 -0.68
N ALA A 328 -10.01 -8.95 -0.86
CA ALA A 328 -10.94 -9.84 -0.19
C ALA A 328 -10.85 -11.27 -0.74
N ALA A 329 -10.68 -11.44 -2.06
CA ALA A 329 -10.46 -12.76 -2.68
C ALA A 329 -9.17 -13.42 -2.17
N ASP A 330 -8.07 -12.66 -2.15
CA ASP A 330 -6.78 -13.13 -1.62
C ASP A 330 -6.89 -13.54 -0.15
N ALA A 331 -7.67 -12.81 0.65
CA ALA A 331 -7.91 -13.14 2.06
C ALA A 331 -8.81 -14.38 2.23
N PHE A 332 -9.84 -14.53 1.40
CA PHE A 332 -10.65 -15.75 1.39
C PHE A 332 -9.78 -16.98 1.09
N ALA A 333 -8.93 -16.92 0.05
CA ALA A 333 -8.07 -18.03 -0.33
C ALA A 333 -6.92 -18.25 0.66
N GLY A 334 -6.17 -17.21 1.01
CA GLY A 334 -4.95 -17.30 1.81
C GLY A 334 -5.15 -17.33 3.32
N ASP A 335 -6.24 -16.75 3.86
CA ASP A 335 -6.45 -16.70 5.32
C ASP A 335 -7.48 -17.73 5.80
N ILE A 336 -8.49 -18.04 4.98
CA ILE A 336 -9.62 -18.91 5.33
C ILE A 336 -9.63 -20.21 4.50
N GLY A 337 -8.97 -20.23 3.34
CA GLY A 337 -8.92 -21.36 2.42
C GLY A 337 -10.19 -21.58 1.59
N ILE A 338 -10.89 -20.49 1.27
CA ILE A 338 -12.13 -20.47 0.48
C ILE A 338 -11.86 -19.94 -0.92
N SER A 339 -12.33 -20.68 -1.93
CA SER A 339 -12.33 -20.23 -3.32
C SER A 339 -13.33 -19.11 -3.63
N THR A 340 -12.92 -18.19 -4.49
CA THR A 340 -13.76 -17.13 -5.07
C THR A 340 -13.67 -17.15 -6.61
N PRO A 341 -14.49 -16.37 -7.35
CA PRO A 341 -14.35 -16.26 -8.80
C PRO A 341 -12.98 -15.73 -9.24
N GLU A 342 -12.40 -14.83 -8.45
CA GLU A 342 -11.09 -14.23 -8.70
C GLU A 342 -9.94 -15.18 -8.33
N GLU A 343 -10.12 -15.96 -7.25
CA GLU A 343 -9.15 -16.96 -6.76
C GLU A 343 -9.82 -18.33 -6.62
N PRO A 344 -9.94 -19.12 -7.73
CA PRO A 344 -10.68 -20.38 -7.74
C PRO A 344 -9.88 -21.56 -7.13
N SER A 345 -9.22 -21.35 -5.99
CA SER A 345 -8.50 -22.38 -5.25
C SER A 345 -9.35 -22.97 -4.11
N HIS A 346 -9.95 -24.15 -4.33
CA HIS A 346 -10.86 -24.79 -3.36
C HIS A 346 -10.16 -25.37 -2.11
N TRP A 347 -8.83 -25.32 -2.07
CA TRP A 347 -8.03 -25.79 -0.94
C TRP A 347 -7.10 -24.68 -0.41
N GLY A 348 -7.41 -23.42 -0.73
CA GLY A 348 -6.61 -22.27 -0.30
C GLY A 348 -5.19 -22.29 -0.85
N ASP A 349 -4.22 -22.11 0.04
CA ASP A 349 -2.78 -22.00 -0.27
C ASP A 349 -2.06 -23.36 -0.30
N CYS A 350 -2.80 -24.48 -0.23
CA CYS A 350 -2.19 -25.80 -0.19
C CYS A 350 -1.37 -26.11 -1.45
N THR A 351 -0.18 -26.67 -1.24
CA THR A 351 0.75 -26.97 -2.34
C THR A 351 0.72 -28.43 -2.77
N ALA A 352 1.43 -28.75 -3.86
CA ALA A 352 1.63 -30.13 -4.30
C ALA A 352 2.38 -31.00 -3.25
N ALA A 353 3.13 -30.39 -2.33
CA ALA A 353 3.79 -31.12 -1.24
C ALA A 353 2.80 -31.56 -0.15
N GLU A 354 1.60 -30.99 -0.13
CA GLU A 354 0.58 -31.18 0.90
C GLU A 354 -0.57 -32.04 0.35
N GLU A 355 -0.24 -33.23 -0.15
CA GLU A 355 -1.18 -34.16 -0.79
C GLU A 355 -2.42 -34.44 0.07
N ALA A 356 -2.22 -34.58 1.38
CA ALA A 356 -3.32 -34.80 2.33
C ALA A 356 -4.26 -33.60 2.42
N CYS A 357 -3.75 -32.36 2.28
CA CYS A 357 -4.60 -31.18 2.18
C CYS A 357 -5.43 -31.21 0.89
N LEU A 358 -4.78 -31.44 -0.25
CA LEU A 358 -5.44 -31.45 -1.57
C LEU A 358 -6.46 -32.60 -1.71
N ALA A 359 -6.33 -33.67 -0.92
CA ALA A 359 -7.28 -34.77 -0.87
C ALA A 359 -8.53 -34.50 -0.02
N MET A 360 -8.55 -33.41 0.77
CA MET A 360 -9.70 -33.10 1.62
C MET A 360 -10.93 -32.69 0.80
N PRO A 361 -12.14 -32.93 1.32
CA PRO A 361 -13.35 -32.40 0.72
C PRO A 361 -13.35 -30.86 0.75
N ASN A 362 -13.94 -30.24 -0.27
CA ASN A 362 -14.19 -28.79 -0.33
C ASN A 362 -15.68 -28.47 -0.23
N GLY A 363 -16.01 -27.19 -0.04
CA GLY A 363 -17.38 -26.71 0.18
C GLY A 363 -18.13 -26.34 -1.10
N VAL A 364 -17.60 -26.68 -2.28
CA VAL A 364 -18.22 -26.29 -3.56
C VAL A 364 -19.60 -26.92 -3.69
N GLN A 365 -20.61 -26.06 -3.80
CA GLN A 365 -22.00 -26.48 -3.98
C GLN A 365 -22.40 -26.26 -5.43
N LYS A 366 -22.57 -27.36 -6.20
CA LYS A 366 -22.95 -27.31 -7.63
C LYS A 366 -24.15 -26.40 -7.94
N ARG A 367 -25.10 -26.27 -7.00
CA ARG A 367 -26.29 -25.41 -7.14
C ARG A 367 -26.00 -23.90 -7.03
N LEU A 368 -24.85 -23.52 -6.46
CA LEU A 368 -24.42 -22.13 -6.24
C LEU A 368 -23.32 -21.69 -7.21
N GLY A 369 -22.65 -22.64 -7.87
CA GLY A 369 -21.63 -22.35 -8.88
C GLY A 369 -20.37 -23.20 -8.69
N PRO A 370 -19.28 -22.85 -9.38
CA PRO A 370 -18.03 -23.58 -9.34
C PRO A 370 -17.16 -23.26 -8.12
N VAL A 371 -17.51 -22.26 -7.30
CA VAL A 371 -16.71 -21.75 -6.18
C VAL A 371 -17.52 -21.69 -4.89
N GLU A 372 -16.82 -21.64 -3.76
CA GLU A 372 -17.41 -21.66 -2.41
C GLU A 372 -18.01 -20.30 -2.02
N ALA A 373 -17.35 -19.20 -2.39
CA ALA A 373 -17.84 -17.84 -2.23
C ALA A 373 -18.22 -17.24 -3.60
N PRO A 374 -19.45 -17.45 -4.08
CA PRO A 374 -19.89 -16.97 -5.39
C PRO A 374 -20.04 -15.43 -5.46
N PRO A 375 -20.25 -14.85 -6.65
CA PRO A 375 -20.31 -13.39 -6.82
C PRO A 375 -21.21 -12.64 -5.83
N PRO A 376 -22.43 -13.09 -5.48
CA PRO A 376 -23.25 -12.38 -4.49
C PRO A 376 -22.62 -12.28 -3.09
N VAL A 377 -21.81 -13.27 -2.69
CA VAL A 377 -21.05 -13.23 -1.43
C VAL A 377 -19.94 -12.19 -1.53
N MET A 378 -19.17 -12.23 -2.63
CA MET A 378 -18.08 -11.28 -2.87
C MET A 378 -18.58 -9.85 -3.02
N ASP A 379 -19.74 -9.63 -3.65
CA ASP A 379 -20.37 -8.32 -3.80
C ASP A 379 -20.73 -7.72 -2.44
N LEU A 380 -21.33 -8.51 -1.54
CA LEU A 380 -21.71 -8.06 -0.20
C LEU A 380 -20.49 -7.77 0.68
N VAL A 381 -19.46 -8.62 0.65
CA VAL A 381 -18.22 -8.41 1.42
C VAL A 381 -17.46 -7.19 0.89
N THR A 382 -17.41 -7.02 -0.43
CA THR A 382 -16.80 -5.84 -1.07
C THR A 382 -17.57 -4.58 -0.69
N PHE A 383 -18.90 -4.60 -0.78
CA PHE A 383 -19.75 -3.46 -0.43
C PHE A 383 -19.59 -3.06 1.04
N TYR A 384 -19.55 -4.04 1.95
CA TYR A 384 -19.26 -3.79 3.37
C TYR A 384 -17.91 -3.09 3.55
N SER A 385 -16.85 -3.66 2.98
CA SER A 385 -15.48 -3.12 3.09
C SER A 385 -15.33 -1.72 2.47
N GLN A 386 -16.07 -1.43 1.39
CA GLN A 386 -16.10 -0.11 0.75
C GLN A 386 -16.80 0.96 1.61
N ASN A 387 -17.71 0.56 2.49
CA ASN A 387 -18.61 1.46 3.22
C ASN A 387 -18.41 1.44 4.74
N LEU A 388 -17.28 0.93 5.23
CA LEU A 388 -16.86 1.15 6.61
C LEU A 388 -16.38 2.59 6.77
N ALA A 389 -17.12 3.36 7.56
CA ALA A 389 -16.94 4.79 7.71
C ALA A 389 -15.63 5.13 8.44
N VAL A 390 -15.02 6.23 8.02
CA VAL A 390 -13.97 6.88 8.81
C VAL A 390 -14.63 7.65 9.97
N PRO A 391 -14.23 7.47 11.24
CA PRO A 391 -14.75 8.26 12.35
C PRO A 391 -14.44 9.75 12.22
N ALA A 392 -15.30 10.60 12.77
CA ALA A 392 -15.03 12.02 12.85
C ALA A 392 -13.80 12.30 13.72
N ARG A 393 -12.90 13.13 13.21
CA ARG A 393 -11.70 13.54 13.94
C ARG A 393 -12.06 14.41 15.14
N ARG A 394 -11.37 14.18 16.25
CA ARG A 394 -11.65 14.81 17.54
C ARG A 394 -10.76 16.01 17.79
N ASP A 395 -11.28 16.95 18.58
CA ASP A 395 -10.55 18.08 19.17
C ASP A 395 -9.72 18.91 18.18
N VAL A 396 -10.17 19.01 16.92
CA VAL A 396 -9.40 19.63 15.82
C VAL A 396 -9.05 21.10 16.07
N GLY A 397 -9.80 21.79 16.92
CA GLY A 397 -9.55 23.19 17.32
C GLY A 397 -8.82 23.34 18.66
N ALA A 398 -8.50 22.24 19.36
CA ALA A 398 -7.79 22.33 20.63
C ALA A 398 -6.37 22.87 20.42
N PRO A 399 -5.87 23.81 21.24
CA PRO A 399 -4.56 24.44 21.03
C PRO A 399 -3.40 23.43 20.92
N ALA A 400 -3.41 22.35 21.70
CA ALA A 400 -2.39 21.32 21.64
C ALA A 400 -2.42 20.50 20.34
N VAL A 401 -3.62 20.23 19.80
CA VAL A 401 -3.79 19.51 18.53
C VAL A 401 -3.33 20.38 17.36
N LEU A 402 -3.64 21.68 17.39
CA LEU A 402 -3.17 22.64 16.38
C LEU A 402 -1.64 22.82 16.43
N ALA A 403 -1.05 22.91 17.62
CA ALA A 403 0.40 22.92 17.80
C ALA A 403 1.05 21.63 17.27
N GLY A 404 0.47 20.47 17.58
CA GLY A 404 0.92 19.18 17.04
C GLY A 404 0.80 19.08 15.53
N LYS A 405 -0.28 19.63 14.93
CA LYS A 405 -0.43 19.73 13.48
C LYS A 405 0.70 20.53 12.85
N LYS A 406 1.03 21.69 13.42
CA LYS A 406 2.16 22.52 12.97
C LYS A 406 3.47 21.74 13.01
N LEU A 407 3.75 21.05 14.13
CA LEU A 407 4.95 20.24 14.30
C LEU A 407 5.00 19.07 13.31
N PHE A 408 3.88 18.42 13.03
CA PHE A 408 3.79 17.34 12.01
C PHE A 408 4.26 17.83 10.63
N TYR A 409 3.91 19.07 10.27
CA TYR A 409 4.32 19.69 9.01
C TYR A 409 5.80 20.09 9.05
N GLU A 410 6.23 20.78 10.11
CA GLU A 410 7.60 21.30 10.26
C GLU A 410 8.64 20.19 10.42
N MET A 411 8.27 19.07 11.04
CA MET A 411 9.13 17.89 11.14
C MET A 411 9.24 17.13 9.82
N GLY A 412 8.40 17.44 8.83
CA GLY A 412 8.44 16.84 7.49
C GLY A 412 7.63 15.55 7.35
N CYS A 413 6.76 15.22 8.30
CA CYS A 413 5.95 13.99 8.25
C CYS A 413 5.03 13.95 7.02
N ILE A 414 4.57 15.12 6.56
CA ILE A 414 3.71 15.27 5.38
C ILE A 414 4.38 14.90 4.06
N ALA A 415 5.69 14.64 4.04
CA ALA A 415 6.39 14.21 2.83
C ALA A 415 5.87 12.85 2.32
N CYS A 416 5.51 11.94 3.23
CA CYS A 416 4.84 10.67 2.91
C CYS A 416 3.38 10.67 3.38
N HIS A 417 3.11 11.26 4.55
CA HIS A 417 1.75 11.35 5.11
C HIS A 417 0.96 12.52 4.51
N THR A 418 0.75 12.47 3.19
CA THR A 418 0.03 13.49 2.42
C THR A 418 -1.38 13.72 2.99
N PRO A 419 -1.71 14.96 3.44
CA PRO A 419 -2.92 15.19 4.21
C PRO A 419 -4.23 14.89 3.48
N LYS A 420 -4.35 15.24 2.19
CA LYS A 420 -5.64 15.43 1.52
C LYS A 420 -5.69 14.93 0.10
N PHE A 421 -6.84 14.36 -0.28
CA PHE A 421 -7.21 14.07 -1.67
C PHE A 421 -8.66 14.48 -1.93
N VAL A 422 -9.00 14.62 -3.22
CA VAL A 422 -10.40 14.63 -3.66
C VAL A 422 -10.64 13.40 -4.53
N THR A 423 -11.55 12.53 -4.09
CA THR A 423 -11.85 11.28 -4.81
C THR A 423 -12.46 11.54 -6.20
N MET A 424 -12.43 10.52 -7.05
CA MET A 424 -12.99 10.56 -8.40
C MET A 424 -14.52 10.76 -8.39
N ARG A 425 -15.05 11.29 -9.50
CA ARG A 425 -16.50 11.32 -9.74
C ARG A 425 -16.97 9.91 -10.17
N GLY A 426 -17.32 9.06 -9.20
CA GLY A 426 -17.65 7.65 -9.46
C GLY A 426 -18.73 7.10 -8.54
N ASN A 427 -18.39 6.09 -7.74
CA ASN A 427 -19.30 5.41 -6.80
C ASN A 427 -20.00 6.43 -5.87
N LYS A 428 -21.34 6.43 -5.83
CA LYS A 428 -22.14 7.53 -5.24
C LYS A 428 -21.71 7.90 -3.82
N ALA A 429 -21.44 6.93 -2.95
CA ALA A 429 -21.08 7.20 -1.56
C ALA A 429 -19.65 7.76 -1.41
N GLN A 430 -18.71 7.32 -2.24
CA GLN A 430 -17.31 7.74 -2.20
C GLN A 430 -16.98 8.84 -3.21
N ALA A 431 -17.93 9.25 -4.06
CA ALA A 431 -17.68 10.14 -5.18
C ALA A 431 -17.41 11.57 -4.73
N PHE A 432 -16.36 12.16 -5.30
CA PHE A 432 -16.03 13.58 -5.21
C PHE A 432 -16.00 14.14 -3.78
N GLN A 433 -15.39 13.37 -2.87
CA GLN A 433 -15.23 13.68 -1.46
C GLN A 433 -13.86 14.30 -1.21
N LEU A 434 -13.81 15.42 -0.47
CA LEU A 434 -12.57 15.86 0.17
C LEU A 434 -12.31 14.94 1.37
N ILE A 435 -11.20 14.21 1.33
CA ILE A 435 -10.81 13.23 2.35
C ILE A 435 -9.46 13.58 2.97
N TRP A 436 -9.22 13.10 4.18
CA TRP A 436 -8.02 13.40 4.97
C TRP A 436 -7.27 12.14 5.46
N PRO A 437 -6.71 11.31 4.56
CA PRO A 437 -6.06 10.07 4.93
C PRO A 437 -4.70 10.23 5.60
N TYR A 438 -3.99 11.34 5.35
CA TYR A 438 -2.58 11.51 5.77
C TYR A 438 -1.70 10.35 5.30
N SER A 439 -1.71 10.11 3.99
CA SER A 439 -0.98 9.03 3.32
C SER A 439 -0.97 9.29 1.82
N ASP A 440 0.19 9.21 1.19
CA ASP A 440 0.32 9.18 -0.28
C ASP A 440 0.08 7.79 -0.89
N PHE A 441 0.03 6.74 -0.06
CA PHE A 441 -0.15 5.35 -0.46
C PHE A 441 0.94 4.81 -1.38
N LEU A 442 2.12 5.45 -1.39
CA LEU A 442 3.29 5.02 -2.14
C LEU A 442 4.25 4.22 -1.24
N LEU A 443 5.20 3.54 -1.87
CA LEU A 443 6.26 2.80 -1.20
C LEU A 443 7.40 3.75 -0.79
N HIS A 444 7.86 3.60 0.44
CA HIS A 444 9.02 4.33 0.97
C HIS A 444 9.97 3.37 1.66
N ASP A 445 11.28 3.57 1.46
CA ASP A 445 12.30 2.83 2.20
C ASP A 445 12.30 3.26 3.67
N MET A 446 11.84 2.37 4.55
CA MET A 446 11.79 2.61 5.99
C MET A 446 13.06 2.15 6.73
N GLY A 447 14.09 1.78 5.97
CA GLY A 447 15.41 1.41 6.46
C GLY A 447 15.50 0.00 7.04
N PRO A 448 16.72 -0.44 7.40
CA PRO A 448 17.00 -1.81 7.82
C PRO A 448 16.30 -2.20 9.13
N GLY A 449 15.93 -1.21 9.96
CA GLY A 449 15.17 -1.46 11.18
C GLY A 449 13.80 -2.06 10.91
N LEU A 450 13.17 -1.71 9.78
CA LEU A 450 11.83 -2.17 9.38
C LEU A 450 11.85 -3.09 8.16
N ALA A 451 13.00 -3.55 7.70
CA ALA A 451 13.08 -4.48 6.58
C ALA A 451 12.56 -5.88 6.97
N ASP A 452 11.71 -6.47 6.11
CA ASP A 452 11.24 -7.86 6.21
C ASP A 452 12.03 -8.81 5.28
N GLY A 453 12.93 -8.26 4.46
CA GLY A 453 13.75 -9.02 3.51
C GLY A 453 12.97 -9.57 2.31
N GLN A 454 11.67 -9.30 2.20
CA GLN A 454 10.80 -9.88 1.19
C GLN A 454 10.45 -8.86 0.11
N ALA A 455 10.89 -9.12 -1.12
CA ALA A 455 10.44 -8.37 -2.29
C ALA A 455 8.98 -8.75 -2.66
N VAL A 456 8.19 -7.75 -3.07
CA VAL A 456 6.80 -7.93 -3.51
C VAL A 456 6.51 -6.98 -4.67
N GLY A 457 6.61 -7.50 -5.90
CA GLY A 457 6.52 -6.70 -7.11
C GLY A 457 7.67 -5.71 -7.18
N ASP A 458 7.35 -4.43 -7.30
CA ASP A 458 8.36 -3.36 -7.32
C ASP A 458 8.88 -3.02 -5.92
N ALA A 459 8.23 -3.49 -4.84
CA ALA A 459 8.67 -3.23 -3.47
C ALA A 459 9.86 -4.11 -3.08
N THR A 460 10.92 -3.50 -2.57
CA THR A 460 12.04 -4.18 -1.90
C THR A 460 11.65 -4.60 -0.48
N GLY A 461 12.54 -5.33 0.21
CA GLY A 461 12.31 -5.78 1.60
C GLY A 461 12.19 -4.65 2.63
N SER A 462 12.74 -3.46 2.38
CA SER A 462 12.65 -2.31 3.30
C SER A 462 11.57 -1.30 2.94
N GLU A 463 10.95 -1.46 1.77
CA GLU A 463 9.88 -0.58 1.31
C GLU A 463 8.52 -0.99 1.84
N TRP A 464 7.76 0.01 2.31
CA TRP A 464 6.42 -0.15 2.84
C TRP A 464 5.50 0.92 2.27
N ARG A 465 4.24 0.54 2.03
CA ARG A 465 3.19 1.49 1.67
C ARG A 465 2.88 2.37 2.88
N THR A 466 2.84 3.69 2.71
CA THR A 466 2.35 4.60 3.76
C THR A 466 0.91 4.21 4.14
N PRO A 467 0.62 3.87 5.41
CA PRO A 467 -0.75 3.58 5.84
C PRO A 467 -1.49 4.89 6.17
N PRO A 468 -2.82 4.97 5.95
CA PRO A 468 -3.61 6.13 6.36
C PRO A 468 -3.61 6.27 7.89
N LEU A 469 -3.56 7.52 8.38
CA LEU A 469 -3.56 7.83 9.81
C LEU A 469 -4.94 8.06 10.40
N TRP A 470 -6.01 8.15 9.59
CA TRP A 470 -7.37 8.25 10.12
C TRP A 470 -7.69 7.10 11.08
N GLY A 471 -8.35 7.40 12.20
CA GLY A 471 -8.63 6.43 13.26
C GLY A 471 -7.41 5.95 14.05
N ILE A 472 -6.17 6.36 13.78
CA ILE A 472 -5.00 5.81 14.50
C ILE A 472 -5.10 6.03 16.02
N GLY A 473 -5.64 7.18 16.44
CA GLY A 473 -5.91 7.54 17.84
C GLY A 473 -7.04 6.75 18.50
N LEU A 474 -7.76 5.92 17.75
CA LEU A 474 -8.85 5.06 18.24
C LEU A 474 -8.44 3.60 18.41
N THR A 475 -7.24 3.22 17.98
CA THR A 475 -6.76 1.82 18.01
C THR A 475 -6.98 1.17 19.39
N LYS A 476 -6.54 1.83 20.48
CA LYS A 476 -6.71 1.30 21.84
C LYS A 476 -8.19 1.17 22.25
N THR A 477 -9.03 2.13 21.87
CA THR A 477 -10.46 2.12 22.17
C THR A 477 -11.17 0.97 21.48
N VAL A 478 -10.87 0.73 20.20
CA VAL A 478 -11.50 -0.31 19.38
C VAL A 478 -11.00 -1.70 19.77
N ASN A 479 -9.68 -1.88 19.80
CA ASN A 479 -9.03 -3.19 19.94
C ASN A 479 -8.76 -3.60 21.39
N GLY A 480 -8.80 -2.66 22.35
CA GLY A 480 -8.39 -2.89 23.74
C GLY A 480 -6.87 -3.01 23.93
N ASN A 481 -6.11 -2.91 22.85
CA ASN A 481 -4.65 -2.92 22.79
C ASN A 481 -4.16 -1.93 21.73
N ALA A 482 -2.87 -1.63 21.70
CA ALA A 482 -2.27 -0.76 20.70
C ALA A 482 -1.00 -1.42 20.13
N PHE A 483 -1.06 -1.77 18.84
CA PHE A 483 0.07 -2.27 18.09
C PHE A 483 0.12 -1.56 16.73
N PHE A 484 1.30 -1.09 16.38
CA PHE A 484 1.55 -0.30 15.17
C PHE A 484 2.68 -0.91 14.34
N LEU A 485 2.82 -0.40 13.11
CA LEU A 485 3.71 -0.89 12.06
C LEU A 485 3.25 -2.25 11.51
N HIS A 486 3.96 -2.73 10.48
CA HIS A 486 3.57 -3.89 9.70
C HIS A 486 3.54 -5.20 10.50
N ASP A 487 4.19 -5.26 11.65
CA ASP A 487 4.35 -6.46 12.47
C ASP A 487 3.95 -6.26 13.94
N GLY A 488 3.36 -5.10 14.27
CA GLY A 488 2.90 -4.80 15.61
C GLY A 488 4.00 -4.64 16.66
N ARG A 489 5.26 -4.42 16.27
CA ARG A 489 6.36 -4.26 17.23
C ARG A 489 6.20 -3.03 18.13
N ALA A 490 5.61 -1.94 17.62
CA ALA A 490 5.44 -0.70 18.36
C ALA A 490 4.16 -0.74 19.21
N ARG A 491 4.30 -0.49 20.51
CA ARG A 491 3.20 -0.48 21.50
C ARG A 491 2.56 0.90 21.68
N THR A 492 3.23 1.94 21.20
CA THR A 492 2.80 3.33 21.29
C THR A 492 3.11 4.07 19.99
N LEU A 493 2.46 5.21 19.78
CA LEU A 493 2.76 6.11 18.65
C LEU A 493 4.20 6.64 18.73
N THR A 494 4.72 6.91 19.94
CA THR A 494 6.12 7.27 20.16
C THR A 494 7.06 6.17 19.68
N GLU A 495 6.82 4.91 20.07
CA GLU A 495 7.62 3.78 19.58
C GLU A 495 7.53 3.67 18.05
N ALA A 496 6.35 3.85 17.47
CA ALA A 496 6.15 3.78 16.02
C ALA A 496 6.96 4.85 15.27
N ILE A 497 6.94 6.11 15.75
CA ILE A 497 7.76 7.19 15.19
C ILE A 497 9.24 6.84 15.29
N LEU A 498 9.70 6.36 16.44
CA LEU A 498 11.12 6.03 16.66
C LEU A 498 11.63 4.85 15.82
N TRP A 499 10.74 4.05 15.24
CA TRP A 499 11.11 3.01 14.29
C TRP A 499 11.33 3.51 12.85
N HIS A 500 10.96 4.75 12.53
CA HIS A 500 11.15 5.29 11.18
C HIS A 500 12.65 5.45 10.88
N GLY A 501 13.18 4.61 9.98
CA GLY A 501 14.51 4.74 9.38
C GLY A 501 14.40 5.23 7.93
N GLY A 502 15.47 5.03 7.16
CA GLY A 502 15.48 5.34 5.72
C GLY A 502 14.99 6.76 5.42
N GLU A 503 14.01 6.86 4.53
CA GLU A 503 13.35 8.12 4.13
C GLU A 503 12.72 8.86 5.32
N GLY A 504 12.15 8.12 6.28
CA GLY A 504 11.51 8.67 7.48
C GLY A 504 12.48 9.16 8.56
N GLN A 505 13.79 8.91 8.43
CA GLN A 505 14.73 9.15 9.52
C GLN A 505 14.84 10.63 9.91
N LYS A 506 14.90 11.56 8.94
CA LYS A 506 15.01 13.00 9.26
C LYS A 506 13.84 13.47 10.13
N ALA A 507 12.62 13.00 9.86
CA ALA A 507 11.44 13.33 10.65
C ALA A 507 11.51 12.70 12.05
N ARG A 508 11.93 11.43 12.15
CA ARG A 508 12.16 10.76 13.43
C ARG A 508 13.17 11.52 14.29
N ASP A 509 14.32 11.89 13.73
CA ASP A 509 15.40 12.52 14.49
C ASP A 509 14.98 13.90 15.01
N ARG A 510 14.18 14.65 14.23
CA ARG A 510 13.54 15.90 14.69
C ARG A 510 12.57 15.65 15.85
N PHE A 511 11.75 14.61 15.79
CA PHE A 511 10.88 14.24 16.89
C PHE A 511 11.68 13.86 18.14
N ALA A 512 12.71 13.02 18.01
CA ALA A 512 13.53 12.58 19.13
C ALA A 512 14.28 13.75 19.81
N ALA A 513 14.71 14.74 19.02
CA ALA A 513 15.40 15.93 19.51
C ALA A 513 14.46 17.01 20.08
N ALA A 514 13.17 17.00 19.74
CA ALA A 514 12.20 17.97 20.23
C ALA A 514 12.05 17.89 21.76
N ASN A 515 11.67 19.00 22.39
CA ASN A 515 11.37 19.01 23.83
C ASN A 515 10.09 18.19 24.12
N THR A 516 9.85 17.88 25.40
CA THR A 516 8.72 17.04 25.83
C THR A 516 7.36 17.62 25.39
N ALA A 517 7.16 18.94 25.51
CA ALA A 517 5.89 19.58 25.17
C ALA A 517 5.57 19.48 23.67
N ASP A 518 6.58 19.64 22.80
CA ASP A 518 6.42 19.50 21.35
C ASP A 518 6.10 18.05 20.97
N ARG A 519 6.81 17.08 21.58
CA ARG A 519 6.51 15.66 21.35
C ARG A 519 5.09 15.31 21.80
N ASP A 520 4.68 15.76 22.99
CA ASP A 520 3.33 15.53 23.51
C ASP A 520 2.25 16.17 22.63
N ALA A 521 2.51 17.37 22.10
CA ALA A 521 1.61 18.03 21.16
C ALA A 521 1.46 17.22 19.86
N LEU A 522 2.57 16.71 19.30
CA LEU A 522 2.53 15.84 18.12
C LEU A 522 1.73 14.55 18.39
N ILE A 523 1.96 13.91 19.53
CA ILE A 523 1.20 12.71 19.93
C ILE A 523 -0.28 13.04 20.09
N LYS A 524 -0.65 14.15 20.73
CA LYS A 524 -2.05 14.61 20.82
C LYS A 524 -2.68 14.86 19.44
N PHE A 525 -1.91 15.38 18.48
CA PHE A 525 -2.38 15.53 17.11
C PHE A 525 -2.72 14.18 16.48
N LEU A 526 -1.87 13.17 16.66
CA LEU A 526 -2.10 11.79 16.17
C LEU A 526 -3.23 11.07 16.92
N GLU A 527 -3.36 11.29 18.22
CA GLU A 527 -4.45 10.74 19.04
C GLU A 527 -5.81 11.36 18.72
N SER A 528 -5.81 12.53 18.08
CA SER A 528 -7.01 13.24 17.65
C SER A 528 -7.70 12.58 16.46
N PHE A 529 -6.97 11.77 15.68
CA PHE A 529 -7.48 11.00 14.54
C PHE A 529 -8.46 9.89 14.95
#